data_AF-A0A7W7CX48-F1
#
_entry.id   AF-A0A7W7CX48-F1
#
_cell.length_a   1.000
_cell.length_b   1.000
_cell.length_c   1.000
_cell.angle_alpha   90.00
_cell.angle_beta   90.00
_cell.angle_gamma   90.00
#
_symmetry.space_group_name_H-M   'P 1'
#
loop_
_entity.id
_entity.type
_entity.pdbx_description
1 polymer ?
#
loop_
_entity_poly.entity_id
_entity_poly.type
_entity_poly.pdbx_seq_one_letter_code
_entity_poly.pdbx_strand_id
1 'polypeptide(L)'
;MSDQRRAPAYLDEIRVLLHEVLAADDLSIPAAAIVAALHDHLATEEFATSLYLLWGFLGESEWEQDRAADAAREWLALDHADRAAVRGYYDHWLFDVCGYQRP
;
A
#
# COMPACT_ATOMS: atom_id res chain seq x y z
N MET A 1 -23.05 7.25 -10.46
CA MET A 1 -23.34 7.66 -9.06
C MET A 1 -22.02 7.61 -8.33
N SER A 2 -21.44 8.77 -8.04
CA SER A 2 -20.17 8.85 -7.32
C SER A 2 -20.41 8.40 -5.88
N ASP A 3 -20.04 7.16 -5.57
CA ASP A 3 -19.94 6.65 -4.20
C ASP A 3 -18.74 7.37 -3.57
N GLN A 4 -18.92 8.64 -3.21
CA GLN A 4 -17.97 9.43 -2.43
C GLN A 4 -18.03 8.96 -0.98
N ARG A 5 -17.74 7.67 -0.77
CA ARG A 5 -17.44 7.18 0.57
C ARG A 5 -16.15 7.85 0.99
N ARG A 6 -16.19 8.52 2.14
CA ARG A 6 -15.02 9.14 2.77
C ARG A 6 -13.91 8.08 2.84
N ALA A 7 -12.67 8.49 2.55
CA ALA A 7 -11.51 7.63 2.67
C ALA A 7 -11.55 6.89 4.03
N PRO A 8 -11.41 5.55 4.04
CA PRO A 8 -11.37 4.79 5.29
C PRO A 8 -10.30 5.32 6.24
N ALA A 9 -10.60 5.35 7.55
CA ALA A 9 -9.70 5.90 8.56
C ALA A 9 -8.35 5.16 8.62
N TYR A 10 -8.31 3.88 8.26
CA TYR A 10 -7.06 3.10 8.20
C TYR A 10 -6.08 3.66 7.16
N LEU A 11 -6.53 4.37 6.12
CA LEU A 11 -5.63 4.98 5.14
C LEU A 11 -4.78 6.10 5.76
N ASP A 12 -5.29 6.80 6.78
CA ASP A 12 -4.49 7.79 7.52
C ASP A 12 -3.42 7.11 8.38
N GLU A 13 -3.71 5.95 8.95
CA GLU A 13 -2.74 5.12 9.68
C GLU A 13 -1.65 4.58 8.72
N ILE A 14 -2.04 4.05 7.57
CA ILE A 14 -1.09 3.62 6.52
C ILE A 14 -0.22 4.79 6.07
N ARG A 15 -0.78 5.99 5.93
CA ARG A 15 0.00 7.19 5.56
C ARG A 15 1.13 7.48 6.55
N VAL A 16 0.88 7.34 7.85
CA VAL A 16 1.91 7.54 8.88
C VAL A 16 3.02 6.49 8.74
N LEU A 17 2.64 5.21 8.60
CA LEU A 17 3.60 4.12 8.47
C LEU A 17 4.45 4.23 7.19
N LEU A 18 3.90 4.76 6.11
CA LEU A 18 4.66 5.01 4.88
C LEU A 18 5.69 6.14 5.02
N HIS A 19 5.43 7.13 5.87
CA HIS A 19 6.46 8.08 6.23
C HIS A 19 7.58 7.42 7.06
N GLU A 20 7.26 6.42 7.88
CA GLU A 20 8.27 5.64 8.61
C GLU A 20 9.11 4.78 7.65
N VAL A 21 8.49 4.16 6.63
CA VAL A 21 9.23 3.47 5.55
C VAL A 21 10.28 4.38 4.92
N LEU A 22 9.93 5.64 4.63
CA LEU A 22 10.86 6.59 4.00
C LEU A 22 12.00 7.06 4.92
N ALA A 23 11.86 6.88 6.24
CA ALA A 23 12.83 7.32 7.24
C ALA A 23 13.62 6.15 7.86
N ALA A 24 13.25 4.90 7.56
CA ALA A 24 13.81 3.72 8.20
C ALA A 24 15.03 3.19 7.43
N ASP A 25 16.08 2.84 8.18
CA ASP A 25 17.23 2.08 7.66
C ASP A 25 16.90 0.58 7.50
N ASP A 26 15.93 0.09 8.28
CA ASP A 26 15.39 -1.27 8.25
C ASP A 26 13.88 -1.23 7.98
N LEU A 27 13.49 -1.69 6.80
CA LEU A 27 12.10 -1.65 6.35
C LEU A 27 11.25 -2.79 6.90
N SER A 28 11.84 -3.81 7.52
CA SER A 28 11.08 -4.98 8.01
C SER A 28 10.06 -4.59 9.07
N ILE A 29 10.40 -3.62 9.93
CA ILE A 29 9.53 -3.13 11.01
C ILE A 29 8.33 -2.35 10.46
N PRO A 30 8.49 -1.26 9.68
CA PRO A 30 7.35 -0.51 9.17
C PRO A 30 6.53 -1.33 8.17
N ALA A 31 7.14 -2.22 7.38
CA ALA A 31 6.39 -3.09 6.49
C ALA A 31 5.51 -4.09 7.26
N ALA A 32 6.03 -4.71 8.32
CA ALA A 32 5.22 -5.58 9.18
C ALA A 32 4.08 -4.82 9.87
N ALA A 33 4.32 -3.57 10.29
CA ALA A 33 3.29 -2.72 10.88
C ALA A 33 2.18 -2.38 9.87
N ILE A 34 2.53 -2.10 8.60
CA ILE A 34 1.56 -1.87 7.52
C ILE A 34 0.69 -3.12 7.31
N VAL A 35 1.32 -4.30 7.17
CA VAL A 35 0.61 -5.57 6.99
C VAL A 35 -0.33 -5.85 8.16
N ALA A 36 0.09 -5.58 9.40
CA ALA A 36 -0.73 -5.74 10.60
C ALA A 36 -1.94 -4.78 10.61
N ALA A 37 -1.74 -3.49 10.31
CA ALA A 37 -2.81 -2.49 10.26
C ALA A 37 -3.88 -2.84 9.21
N LEU A 38 -3.51 -3.50 8.12
CA LEU A 38 -4.42 -3.89 7.05
C LEU A 38 -5.23 -5.15 7.36
N HIS A 39 -4.75 -6.00 8.29
CA HIS A 39 -5.29 -7.33 8.52
C HIS A 39 -6.77 -7.31 8.92
N ASP A 40 -7.17 -6.38 9.77
CA ASP A 40 -8.56 -6.24 10.24
C ASP A 40 -9.52 -5.69 9.18
N HIS A 41 -8.99 -5.24 8.04
CA HIS A 41 -9.75 -4.59 6.97
C HIS A 41 -9.90 -5.44 5.71
N LEU A 42 -9.19 -6.58 5.60
CA LEU A 42 -9.14 -7.42 4.39
C LEU A 42 -10.52 -7.88 3.89
N ALA A 43 -11.44 -8.19 4.82
CA ALA A 43 -12.76 -8.73 4.47
C ALA A 43 -13.76 -7.66 4.01
N THR A 44 -13.50 -6.38 4.30
CA THR A 44 -14.49 -5.30 4.16
C THR A 44 -14.06 -4.22 3.19
N GLU A 45 -12.75 -4.07 2.97
CA GLU A 45 -12.18 -2.97 2.22
C GLU A 45 -11.38 -3.48 1.03
N GLU A 46 -11.86 -3.15 -0.17
CA GLU A 46 -11.26 -3.52 -1.46
C GLU A 46 -9.76 -3.21 -1.51
N PHE A 47 -9.38 -2.03 -1.02
CA PHE A 47 -8.02 -1.53 -1.08
C PHE A 47 -7.11 -2.12 0.01
N ALA A 48 -7.68 -2.61 1.11
CA ALA A 48 -6.88 -3.22 2.18
C ALA A 48 -6.21 -4.50 1.70
N THR A 49 -6.92 -5.32 0.91
CA THR A 49 -6.34 -6.54 0.32
C THR A 49 -5.19 -6.23 -0.63
N SER A 50 -5.34 -5.23 -1.51
CA SER A 50 -4.28 -4.85 -2.45
C SER A 50 -3.04 -4.30 -1.74
N LEU A 51 -3.21 -3.45 -0.73
CA LEU A 51 -2.10 -2.98 0.09
C LEU A 51 -1.42 -4.11 0.85
N TYR A 52 -2.19 -5.05 1.38
CA TYR A 52 -1.64 -6.17 2.15
C TYR A 52 -0.74 -7.04 1.28
N LEU A 53 -1.17 -7.34 0.05
CA LEU A 53 -0.37 -8.11 -0.91
C LEU A 53 0.90 -7.35 -1.31
N LEU A 54 0.78 -6.06 -1.62
CA LEU A 54 1.91 -5.23 -2.00
C LEU A 54 2.96 -5.14 -0.89
N TRP A 55 2.55 -4.83 0.34
CA TRP A 55 3.45 -4.64 1.46
C TRP A 55 3.95 -5.95 2.07
N GLY A 56 3.20 -7.04 1.93
CA GLY A 56 3.71 -8.38 2.19
C GLY A 56 4.88 -8.73 1.25
N PHE A 57 4.77 -8.38 -0.03
CA PHE A 57 5.85 -8.60 -1.00
C PHE A 57 7.07 -7.70 -0.74
N LEU A 58 6.85 -6.38 -0.70
CA LEU A 58 7.92 -5.40 -0.52
C LEU A 58 8.59 -5.47 0.86
N GLY A 59 7.89 -5.99 1.87
CA GLY A 59 8.40 -6.14 3.24
C GLY A 59 9.24 -7.38 3.48
N GLU A 60 9.19 -8.39 2.60
CA GLU A 60 9.86 -9.67 2.79
C GLU A 60 11.32 -9.70 2.30
N SER A 61 11.77 -8.70 1.53
CA SER A 61 13.14 -8.73 0.95
C SER A 61 13.94 -7.43 1.13
N GLU A 62 15.16 -7.56 1.66
CA GLU A 62 16.14 -6.45 1.73
C GLU A 62 16.51 -5.90 0.34
N TRP A 63 16.29 -6.66 -0.74
CA TRP A 63 16.66 -6.28 -2.11
C TRP A 63 15.65 -5.32 -2.76
N GLU A 64 14.54 -5.03 -2.09
CA GLU A 64 13.48 -4.17 -2.61
C GLU A 64 13.32 -2.86 -1.83
N GLN A 65 14.31 -2.47 -1.03
CA GLN A 65 14.25 -1.22 -0.26
C GLN A 65 13.98 0.01 -1.13
N ASP A 66 14.66 0.13 -2.27
CA ASP A 66 14.44 1.23 -3.22
C ASP A 66 13.00 1.22 -3.77
N ARG A 67 12.45 0.03 -4.03
CA ARG A 67 11.08 -0.14 -4.52
C ARG A 67 10.05 0.18 -3.45
N ALA A 68 10.29 -0.21 -2.20
CA ALA A 68 9.44 0.13 -1.08
C ALA A 68 9.38 1.63 -0.83
N ALA A 69 10.53 2.32 -0.96
CA ALA A 69 10.58 3.77 -0.87
C ALA A 69 9.82 4.44 -2.03
N ASP A 70 9.95 3.94 -3.26
CA ASP A 70 9.22 4.46 -4.41
C ASP A 70 7.70 4.22 -4.30
N ALA A 71 7.28 3.01 -3.91
CA ALA A 71 5.88 2.69 -3.64
C ALA A 71 5.29 3.61 -2.57
N ALA A 72 6.03 3.85 -1.47
CA ALA A 72 5.61 4.77 -0.42
C ALA A 72 5.47 6.22 -0.93
N ARG A 73 6.44 6.72 -1.72
CA ARG A 73 6.37 8.08 -2.30
C ARG A 73 5.18 8.24 -3.23
N GLU A 74 4.96 7.27 -4.11
CA GLU A 74 3.85 7.29 -5.07
C GLU A 74 2.51 7.26 -4.36
N TRP A 75 2.35 6.40 -3.35
CA TRP A 75 1.15 6.37 -2.51
C TRP A 75 0.91 7.71 -1.82
N LEU A 76 1.94 8.31 -1.20
CA LEU A 76 1.82 9.58 -0.49
C LEU A 76 1.47 10.76 -1.41
N ALA A 77 1.79 10.67 -2.70
CA ALA A 77 1.43 11.66 -3.72
C ALA A 77 0.04 11.43 -4.33
N LEU A 78 -0.57 10.28 -4.09
CA LEU A 78 -1.83 9.86 -4.69
C LEU A 78 -3.03 10.59 -4.09
N ASP A 79 -3.99 10.98 -4.94
CA ASP A 79 -5.29 11.42 -4.45
C ASP A 79 -6.15 10.22 -4.08
N HIS A 80 -6.21 9.88 -2.79
CA HIS A 80 -7.00 8.76 -2.28
C HIS A 80 -8.52 8.94 -2.44
N ALA A 81 -9.01 10.13 -2.79
CA ALA A 81 -10.41 10.33 -3.17
C ALA A 81 -10.71 9.88 -4.60
N ASP A 82 -9.69 9.80 -5.47
CA ASP A 82 -9.81 9.25 -6.82
C ASP A 82 -9.59 7.73 -6.80
N ARG A 83 -10.69 6.99 -6.74
CA ARG A 83 -10.68 5.52 -6.77
C ARG A 83 -10.03 4.94 -8.02
N ALA A 84 -10.09 5.63 -9.16
CA ALA A 84 -9.46 5.14 -10.39
C ALA A 84 -7.94 5.28 -10.31
N ALA A 85 -7.45 6.40 -9.75
CA ALA A 85 -6.03 6.59 -9.47
C ALA A 85 -5.50 5.56 -8.46
N VAL A 86 -6.25 5.32 -7.37
CA VAL A 86 -5.94 4.28 -6.37
C VAL A 86 -5.85 2.89 -6.99
N ARG A 87 -6.83 2.51 -7.83
CA ARG A 87 -6.79 1.22 -8.52
C ARG A 87 -5.62 1.13 -9.51
N GLY A 88 -5.33 2.21 -10.26
CA GLY A 88 -4.21 2.25 -11.19
C GLY A 88 -2.85 2.07 -10.51
N TYR A 89 -2.67 2.67 -9.33
CA TYR A 89 -1.49 2.44 -8.48
C TYR A 89 -1.34 0.95 -8.14
N TYR A 90 -2.40 0.28 -7.69
CA TYR A 90 -2.32 -1.14 -7.36
C TYR A 90 -2.05 -2.03 -8.57
N ASP A 91 -2.72 -1.79 -9.69
CA ASP A 91 -2.51 -2.58 -10.90
C ASP A 91 -1.05 -2.49 -11.37
N HIS A 92 -0.48 -1.29 -11.34
CA HIS A 92 0.93 -1.07 -11.67
C HIS A 92 1.85 -1.85 -10.72
N TRP A 93 1.72 -1.65 -9.42
CA TRP A 93 2.64 -2.24 -8.46
C TRP A 93 2.48 -3.75 -8.35
N LEU A 94 1.26 -4.26 -8.21
CA LEU A 94 1.03 -5.70 -8.04
C LEU A 94 1.38 -6.49 -9.31
N PHE A 95 0.92 -6.03 -10.47
CA PHE A 95 1.02 -6.83 -11.70
C PHE A 95 2.26 -6.49 -12.53
N ASP A 96 2.60 -5.21 -12.65
CA ASP A 96 3.67 -4.79 -13.56
C ASP A 96 5.04 -4.74 -12.85
N VAL A 97 5.09 -4.41 -11.56
CA VAL A 97 6.34 -4.36 -10.76
C VAL A 97 6.60 -5.66 -10.00
N CYS A 98 5.64 -6.11 -9.17
CA CYS A 98 5.76 -7.32 -8.36
C CYS A 98 5.48 -8.61 -9.17
N GLY A 99 4.86 -8.50 -10.34
CA GLY A 99 4.68 -9.64 -11.26
C GLY A 99 3.58 -10.64 -10.86
N TYR A 100 2.62 -10.24 -10.02
CA TYR A 100 1.45 -11.06 -9.74
C TYR A 100 0.65 -11.32 -11.03
N GLN A 101 -0.02 -12.48 -11.09
CA GLN A 101 -0.92 -12.77 -12.20
C GLN A 101 -2.20 -11.94 -12.08
N ARG A 102 -2.64 -11.38 -13.21
CA ARG A 102 -3.96 -10.74 -13.29
C ARG A 102 -5.07 -11.81 -13.20
N PRO A 103 -6.19 -11.54 -12.52
CA PRO A 103 -7.35 -12.43 -12.49
C PRO A 103 -7.96 -12.70 -13.88
#